data_AF-A0A522IHC9-F1
#
_entry.id   AF-A0A522IHC9-F1
#
_cell.length_a   1.000
_cell.length_b   1.000
_cell.length_c   1.000
_cell.angle_alpha   90.00
_cell.angle_beta   90.00
_cell.angle_gamma   90.00
#
_symmetry.space_group_name_H-M   'P 1'
#
loop_
_entity.id
_entity.type
_entity.pdbx_description
1 polymer ?
#
loop_
_entity_poly.entity_id
_entity_poly.type
_entity_poly.pdbx_seq_one_letter_code
_entity_poly.pdbx_strand_id
1 'polypeptide(L)'
;PLLYLNNTTGFMVGRSYEQSGSITHGSMMIQAVANASVPQLTLFCGASFGAGHYAMCGRAFSPRFCFSWPNARCAVMGSEQAANTMETVTRAKLSRRKRTIDEEQLGIQRNKIVSNFEKQADVFATSARLLDDGVIDPRDTRAVLAEALHICLEAQKRTTNPLSFSVPHP
;
A
#
# COMPACT_ATOMS: atom_id res chain seq x y z
N PRO A 1 -9.20 10.06 15.96
CA PRO A 1 -8.13 9.76 14.98
C PRO A 1 -8.06 8.26 14.73
N LEU A 2 -7.60 7.83 13.55
CA LEU A 2 -7.37 6.43 13.20
C LEU A 2 -5.89 6.22 12.88
N LEU A 3 -5.34 5.10 13.33
CA LEU A 3 -3.97 4.68 13.05
C LEU A 3 -4.01 3.31 12.36
N TYR A 4 -3.44 3.22 11.16
CA TYR A 4 -3.37 1.99 10.38
C TYR A 4 -1.96 1.41 10.42
N LEU A 5 -1.80 0.27 11.07
CA LEU A 5 -0.56 -0.51 11.07
C LEU A 5 -0.61 -1.53 9.93
N ASN A 6 0.06 -1.24 8.83
CA ASN A 6 0.04 -2.03 7.61
C ASN A 6 1.05 -3.18 7.68
N ASN A 7 0.52 -4.40 7.75
CA ASN A 7 1.25 -5.63 7.45
C ASN A 7 0.29 -6.63 6.77
N THR A 8 -0.12 -6.32 5.54
CA THR A 8 -1.14 -7.04 4.79
C THR A 8 -0.64 -7.51 3.42
N THR A 9 -0.89 -8.78 3.13
CA THR A 9 -0.60 -9.40 1.83
C THR A 9 -1.82 -9.44 0.91
N GLY A 10 -2.95 -8.85 1.32
CA GLY A 10 -4.20 -8.85 0.57
C GLY A 10 -5.35 -9.56 1.30
N PHE A 11 -6.42 -9.84 0.55
CA PHE A 11 -7.60 -10.56 1.05
C PHE A 11 -7.47 -12.06 0.83
N MET A 12 -8.20 -12.84 1.63
CA MET A 12 -8.32 -14.29 1.42
C MET A 12 -8.99 -14.57 0.08
N VAL A 13 -8.41 -15.51 -0.67
CA VAL A 13 -8.92 -15.98 -1.96
C VAL A 13 -9.50 -17.39 -1.83
N GLY A 14 -10.53 -17.69 -2.62
CA GLY A 14 -11.12 -19.03 -2.67
C GLY A 14 -12.64 -18.98 -2.86
N ARG A 15 -13.20 -20.01 -3.50
CA ARG A 15 -14.62 -20.04 -3.89
C ARG A 15 -15.57 -19.76 -2.71
N SER A 16 -15.32 -20.32 -1.54
CA SER A 16 -16.15 -20.10 -0.35
C SER A 16 -16.13 -18.63 0.09
N TYR A 17 -14.95 -18.00 0.11
CA TYR A 17 -14.78 -16.60 0.51
C TYR A 17 -15.46 -15.64 -0.47
N GLU A 18 -15.28 -15.89 -1.77
CA GLU A 18 -15.95 -15.13 -2.83
C GLU A 18 -17.47 -15.23 -2.70
N GLN A 19 -18.00 -16.45 -2.53
CA GLN A 19 -19.44 -16.68 -2.35
C GLN A 19 -20.00 -16.10 -1.04
N SER A 20 -19.17 -15.99 0.00
CA SER A 20 -19.54 -15.29 1.24
C SER A 20 -19.46 -13.76 1.14
N GLY A 21 -19.13 -13.21 -0.04
CA GLY A 21 -19.12 -11.77 -0.27
C GLY A 21 -17.85 -11.06 0.19
N SER A 22 -16.67 -11.70 0.08
CA SER A 22 -15.37 -11.08 0.39
C SER A 22 -15.20 -9.71 -0.26
N ILE A 23 -15.60 -9.55 -1.52
CA ILE A 23 -15.55 -8.29 -2.28
C ILE A 23 -16.45 -7.23 -1.64
N THR A 24 -17.68 -7.60 -1.28
CA THR A 24 -18.65 -6.69 -0.65
C THR A 24 -18.16 -6.23 0.71
N HIS A 25 -17.66 -7.15 1.55
CA HIS A 25 -17.13 -6.80 2.86
C HIS A 25 -15.85 -5.95 2.74
N GLY A 26 -14.95 -6.27 1.79
CA GLY A 26 -13.76 -5.48 1.52
C GLY A 26 -14.08 -4.06 1.04
N SER A 27 -15.10 -3.91 0.17
CA SER A 27 -15.51 -2.60 -0.32
C SER A 27 -16.13 -1.73 0.78
N MET A 28 -16.89 -2.32 1.72
CA MET A 28 -17.39 -1.60 2.90
C MET A 28 -16.25 -1.04 3.76
N MET A 29 -15.17 -1.80 3.96
CA MET A 29 -13.98 -1.31 4.67
C MET A 29 -13.33 -0.14 3.92
N ILE A 30 -13.14 -0.26 2.62
CA ILE A 30 -12.58 0.82 1.78
C ILE A 30 -13.47 2.07 1.82
N GLN A 31 -14.79 1.91 1.76
CA GLN A 31 -15.74 3.01 1.89
C GLN A 31 -15.64 3.69 3.26
N ALA A 32 -15.50 2.92 4.35
CA ALA A 32 -15.32 3.48 5.69
C ALA A 32 -14.02 4.29 5.79
N VAL A 33 -12.91 3.79 5.25
CA VAL A 33 -11.62 4.49 5.20
C VAL A 33 -11.72 5.78 4.39
N ALA A 34 -12.35 5.73 3.20
CA ALA A 34 -12.47 6.87 2.31
C ALA A 34 -13.37 7.98 2.88
N ASN A 35 -14.40 7.63 3.64
CA ASN A 35 -15.36 8.58 4.20
C ASN A 35 -15.06 8.99 5.66
N ALA A 36 -13.99 8.46 6.27
CA ALA A 36 -13.62 8.82 7.63
C ALA A 36 -13.24 10.31 7.70
N SER A 37 -13.96 11.07 8.52
CA SER A 37 -13.76 12.52 8.72
C SER A 37 -12.70 12.85 9.78
N VAL A 38 -12.27 11.86 10.55
CA VAL A 38 -11.23 12.01 11.57
C VAL A 38 -9.83 11.99 10.94
N PRO A 39 -8.79 12.54 11.60
CA PRO A 39 -7.42 12.42 11.13
C PRO A 39 -7.03 10.94 11.03
N GLN A 40 -6.50 10.55 9.87
CA GLN A 40 -6.02 9.19 9.58
C GLN A 40 -4.50 9.23 9.44
N LEU A 41 -3.79 8.32 10.11
CA LEU A 41 -2.34 8.15 10.01
C LEU A 41 -2.05 6.71 9.60
N THR A 42 -1.05 6.53 8.76
CA THR A 42 -0.65 5.20 8.27
C THR A 42 0.80 4.93 8.58
N LEU A 43 1.09 3.71 9.02
CA LEU A 43 2.44 3.21 9.21
C LEU A 43 2.59 1.87 8.49
N PHE A 44 3.47 1.82 7.49
CA PHE A 44 3.86 0.57 6.84
C PHE A 44 4.89 -0.16 7.71
N CYS A 45 4.43 -1.11 8.52
CA CYS A 45 5.27 -1.90 9.44
C CYS A 45 5.86 -3.16 8.79
N GLY A 46 5.37 -3.53 7.61
CA GLY A 46 5.76 -4.75 6.90
C GLY A 46 5.23 -4.76 5.48
N ALA A 47 4.50 -5.82 5.13
CA ALA A 47 3.89 -5.93 3.81
C ALA A 47 2.73 -4.93 3.63
N SER A 48 2.64 -4.30 2.47
CA SER A 48 1.47 -3.53 2.06
C SER A 48 1.20 -3.81 0.59
N PHE A 49 0.37 -4.82 0.33
CA PHE A 49 0.14 -5.33 -1.02
C PHE A 49 -1.32 -5.24 -1.45
N GLY A 50 -1.50 -4.88 -2.73
CA GLY A 50 -2.77 -4.98 -3.46
C GLY A 50 -3.94 -4.31 -2.75
N ALA A 51 -5.11 -4.96 -2.77
CA ALA A 51 -6.32 -4.41 -2.15
C ALA A 51 -6.21 -4.23 -0.62
N GLY A 52 -5.29 -4.94 0.04
CA GLY A 52 -4.99 -4.74 1.46
C GLY A 52 -4.43 -3.34 1.74
N HIS A 53 -3.58 -2.83 0.84
CA HIS A 53 -3.07 -1.45 0.91
C HIS A 53 -4.22 -0.43 0.90
N TYR A 54 -5.25 -0.66 0.08
CA TYR A 54 -6.41 0.24 0.00
C TYR A 54 -7.27 0.17 1.26
N ALA A 55 -7.56 -1.05 1.72
CA ALA A 55 -8.38 -1.27 2.91
C ALA A 55 -7.74 -0.71 4.19
N MET A 56 -6.41 -0.55 4.22
CA MET A 56 -5.65 -0.08 5.37
C MET A 56 -5.12 1.36 5.20
N CYS A 57 -5.86 2.21 4.50
CA CYS A 57 -5.56 3.64 4.30
C CYS A 57 -4.15 3.91 3.72
N GLY A 58 -3.83 3.21 2.63
CA GLY A 58 -2.64 3.51 1.84
C GLY A 58 -2.63 4.92 1.25
N ARG A 59 -1.55 5.29 0.56
CA ARG A 59 -1.28 6.68 0.13
C ARG A 59 -2.43 7.34 -0.64
N ALA A 60 -3.14 6.57 -1.47
CA ALA A 60 -4.27 7.06 -2.27
C ALA A 60 -5.48 7.54 -1.44
N PHE A 61 -5.60 7.11 -0.17
CA PHE A 61 -6.67 7.51 0.74
C PHE A 61 -6.34 8.75 1.57
N SER A 62 -5.25 9.43 1.22
CA SER A 62 -4.84 10.72 1.80
C SER A 62 -4.80 10.72 3.34
N PRO A 63 -4.09 9.77 3.99
CA PRO A 63 -3.78 9.91 5.40
C PRO A 63 -3.04 11.24 5.62
N ARG A 64 -3.21 11.87 6.79
CA ARG A 64 -2.52 13.12 7.14
C ARG A 64 -1.01 12.95 7.12
N PHE A 65 -0.55 11.78 7.58
CA PHE A 65 0.83 11.35 7.50
C PHE A 65 0.88 9.84 7.23
N CYS A 66 1.85 9.42 6.43
CA CYS A 66 2.10 8.03 6.06
C CYS A 66 3.60 7.73 6.20
N PHE A 67 4.00 6.89 7.15
CA PHE A 67 5.41 6.57 7.37
C PHE A 67 5.70 5.11 7.05
N SER A 68 6.98 4.81 6.78
CA SER A 68 7.45 3.45 6.54
C SER A 68 8.49 3.03 7.57
N TRP A 69 8.49 1.76 7.98
CA TRP A 69 9.66 1.15 8.61
C TRP A 69 10.69 0.70 7.56
N PRO A 70 11.97 0.52 7.92
CA PRO A 70 13.01 0.11 6.97
C PRO A 70 12.77 -1.27 6.32
N ASN A 71 12.02 -2.15 7.01
CA ASN A 71 11.64 -3.47 6.52
C ASN A 71 10.35 -3.47 5.68
N ALA A 72 9.68 -2.33 5.52
CA ALA A 72 8.42 -2.25 4.79
C ALA A 72 8.62 -2.67 3.33
N ARG A 73 7.59 -3.30 2.76
CA ARG A 73 7.52 -3.68 1.35
C ARG A 73 6.17 -3.29 0.80
N CYS A 74 6.13 -2.42 -0.20
CA CYS A 74 4.88 -1.91 -0.78
C CYS A 74 4.86 -2.11 -2.29
N ALA A 75 3.86 -2.83 -2.79
CA ALA A 75 3.73 -3.17 -4.22
C ALA A 75 2.29 -3.58 -4.57
N VAL A 76 2.03 -3.78 -5.85
CA VAL A 76 0.72 -4.29 -6.31
C VAL A 76 0.42 -5.71 -5.78
N MET A 77 1.45 -6.55 -5.64
CA MET A 77 1.39 -7.90 -5.05
C MET A 77 2.81 -8.35 -4.67
N GLY A 78 2.94 -9.49 -3.97
CA GLY A 78 4.25 -10.07 -3.67
C GLY A 78 5.01 -10.52 -4.92
N SER A 79 6.34 -10.44 -4.90
CA SER A 79 7.22 -10.81 -6.02
C SER A 79 7.00 -12.26 -6.48
N GLU A 80 6.99 -13.20 -5.54
CA GLU A 80 6.72 -14.62 -5.78
C GLU A 80 5.31 -14.86 -6.34
N GLN A 81 4.31 -14.11 -5.86
CA GLN A 81 2.93 -14.22 -6.34
C GLN A 81 2.82 -13.76 -7.79
N ALA A 82 3.47 -12.65 -8.15
CA ALA A 82 3.53 -12.15 -9.51
C ALA A 82 4.22 -13.17 -10.45
N ALA A 83 5.35 -13.72 -10.02
CA ALA A 83 6.10 -14.69 -10.80
C ALA A 83 5.31 -15.99 -11.02
N ASN A 84 4.69 -16.55 -9.98
CA ASN A 84 3.82 -17.74 -10.05
C ASN A 84 2.63 -17.53 -10.99
N THR A 85 1.99 -16.36 -10.92
CA THR A 85 0.84 -16.03 -11.77
C THR A 85 1.26 -15.96 -13.24
N MET A 86 2.35 -15.26 -13.53
CA MET A 86 2.89 -15.13 -14.89
C MET A 86 3.35 -16.47 -15.46
N GLU A 87 3.98 -17.31 -14.65
CA GLU A 87 4.36 -18.66 -15.03
C GLU A 87 3.14 -19.50 -15.40
N THR A 88 2.11 -19.52 -14.54
CA THR A 88 0.86 -20.26 -14.76
C THR A 88 0.17 -19.83 -16.05
N VAL A 89 0.06 -18.52 -16.29
CA VAL A 89 -0.52 -17.96 -17.53
C VAL A 89 0.31 -18.34 -18.76
N THR A 90 1.63 -18.31 -18.65
CA THR A 90 2.54 -18.63 -19.76
C THR A 90 2.44 -20.12 -20.13
N ARG A 91 2.46 -21.01 -19.14
CA ARG A 91 2.25 -22.46 -19.34
C ARG A 91 0.91 -22.72 -20.02
N ALA A 92 -0.19 -22.15 -19.51
CA ALA A 92 -1.52 -22.30 -20.11
C ALA A 92 -1.59 -21.81 -21.56
N LYS A 93 -0.91 -20.69 -21.88
CA LYS A 93 -0.81 -20.15 -23.24
C LYS A 93 -0.04 -21.06 -24.19
N LEU A 94 1.09 -21.63 -23.75
CA LEU A 94 1.89 -22.56 -24.55
C LEU A 94 1.14 -23.87 -24.80
N SER A 95 0.50 -24.43 -23.78
CA SER A 95 -0.32 -25.65 -23.90
C SER A 95 -1.47 -25.46 -24.89
N ARG A 96 -2.19 -24.32 -24.84
CA ARG A 96 -3.25 -23.99 -25.83
C ARG A 96 -2.72 -23.90 -27.26
N ARG A 97 -1.47 -23.49 -27.43
CA ARG A 97 -0.78 -23.41 -28.73
C ARG A 97 -0.06 -24.71 -29.12
N LYS A 98 -0.18 -25.77 -28.32
CA LYS A 98 0.54 -27.06 -28.48
C LYS A 98 2.05 -26.87 -28.67
N ARG A 99 2.64 -25.86 -28.01
CA ARG A 99 4.08 -25.60 -28.03
C ARG A 99 4.75 -26.29 -26.83
N THR A 100 5.99 -26.71 -27.01
CA THR A 100 6.83 -27.23 -25.93
C THR A 100 7.11 -26.15 -24.89
N ILE A 101 7.23 -26.58 -23.64
CA ILE A 101 7.58 -25.72 -22.51
C ILE A 101 9.09 -25.82 -22.32
N ASP A 102 9.75 -24.68 -22.36
CA ASP A 102 11.16 -24.53 -22.01
C ASP A 102 11.26 -24.12 -20.54
N GLU A 103 11.62 -25.08 -19.68
CA GLU A 103 11.71 -24.87 -18.23
C GLU A 103 12.85 -23.92 -17.83
N GLU A 104 13.95 -23.92 -18.58
CA GLU A 104 15.08 -23.02 -18.31
C GLU A 104 14.66 -21.58 -18.60
N GLN A 105 14.02 -21.35 -19.75
CA GLN A 105 13.52 -20.03 -20.11
C GLN A 105 12.45 -19.52 -19.12
N LEU A 106 11.56 -20.39 -18.64
CA LEU A 106 10.60 -20.04 -17.60
C LEU A 106 11.29 -19.65 -16.28
N GLY A 107 12.32 -20.40 -15.87
CA GLY A 107 13.12 -20.08 -14.68
C GLY A 107 13.78 -18.70 -14.78
N ILE A 108 14.38 -18.38 -15.92
CA ILE A 108 14.99 -17.06 -16.18
C ILE A 108 13.94 -15.94 -16.10
N GLN A 109 12.76 -16.14 -16.73
CA GLN A 109 11.67 -15.17 -16.69
C GLN A 109 11.15 -14.95 -15.27
N ARG A 110 10.98 -16.05 -14.52
CA ARG A 110 10.56 -16.02 -13.12
C ARG A 110 11.51 -15.16 -12.28
N ASN A 111 12.81 -15.45 -12.33
CA ASN A 111 13.83 -14.72 -11.57
C ASN A 111 13.86 -13.23 -11.94
N LYS A 112 13.67 -12.91 -13.22
CA LYS A 112 13.58 -11.52 -13.69
C LYS A 112 12.36 -10.79 -13.09
N ILE A 113 11.20 -11.44 -13.03
CA ILE A 113 9.99 -10.87 -12.43
C ILE A 113 10.21 -10.63 -10.94
N VAL A 114 10.72 -11.64 -10.21
CA VAL A 114 10.99 -11.53 -8.77
C VAL A 114 11.92 -10.35 -8.49
N SER A 115 13.07 -10.29 -9.17
CA SER A 115 14.05 -9.21 -8.96
C SER A 115 13.48 -7.82 -9.28
N ASN A 116 12.69 -7.69 -10.34
CA ASN A 116 12.07 -6.42 -10.68
C ASN A 116 11.08 -5.94 -9.61
N PHE A 117 10.24 -6.86 -9.10
CA PHE A 117 9.27 -6.54 -8.06
C PHE A 117 9.96 -6.20 -6.74
N GLU A 118 10.98 -6.95 -6.33
CA GLU A 118 11.73 -6.67 -5.10
C GLU A 118 12.37 -5.29 -5.12
N LYS A 119 12.99 -4.91 -6.24
CA LYS A 119 13.60 -3.58 -6.39
C LYS A 119 12.58 -2.44 -6.30
N GLN A 120 11.39 -2.64 -6.83
CA GLN A 120 10.33 -1.62 -6.81
C GLN A 120 9.58 -1.58 -5.47
N ALA A 121 9.50 -2.71 -4.78
CA ALA A 121 8.82 -2.84 -3.50
C ALA A 121 9.67 -2.35 -2.32
N ASP A 122 10.97 -2.16 -2.51
CA ASP A 122 11.89 -1.69 -1.49
C ASP A 122 11.50 -0.30 -0.97
N VAL A 123 11.61 -0.11 0.35
CA VAL A 123 11.18 1.11 1.02
C VAL A 123 11.91 2.36 0.53
N PHE A 124 13.19 2.25 0.16
CA PHE A 124 13.93 3.39 -0.36
C PHE A 124 13.45 3.76 -1.77
N ALA A 125 13.02 2.77 -2.57
CA ALA A 125 12.40 3.02 -3.85
C ALA A 125 11.04 3.72 -3.72
N THR A 126 10.22 3.33 -2.73
CA THR A 126 8.91 3.96 -2.50
C THR A 126 9.04 5.35 -1.89
N SER A 127 9.90 5.51 -0.90
CA SER A 127 10.11 6.79 -0.20
C SER A 127 10.75 7.85 -1.12
N ALA A 128 11.69 7.45 -1.99
CA ALA A 128 12.26 8.33 -3.02
C ALA A 128 11.22 8.85 -4.03
N ARG A 129 10.01 8.26 -4.07
CA ARG A 129 8.89 8.65 -4.93
C ARG A 129 7.74 9.30 -4.14
N LEU A 130 7.95 9.64 -2.87
CA LEU A 130 6.95 10.27 -2.00
C LEU A 130 5.67 9.42 -1.84
N LEU A 131 5.80 8.09 -1.94
CA LEU A 131 4.72 7.15 -1.63
C LEU A 131 4.50 6.98 -0.12
N ASP A 132 5.45 7.49 0.66
CA ASP A 132 5.39 7.75 2.09
C ASP A 132 6.03 9.13 2.37
N ASP A 133 5.83 9.64 3.58
CA ASP A 133 6.37 10.91 4.07
C ASP A 133 7.72 10.73 4.79
N GLY A 134 8.26 9.51 4.77
CA GLY A 134 9.58 9.20 5.32
C GLY A 134 9.69 7.79 5.90
N VAL A 135 10.91 7.28 5.83
CA VAL A 135 11.32 6.06 6.54
C VAL A 135 11.77 6.44 7.95
N ILE A 136 11.16 5.82 8.96
CA ILE A 136 11.44 6.09 10.38
C ILE A 136 12.02 4.86 11.07
N ASP A 137 12.82 5.08 12.11
CA ASP A 137 13.24 3.99 12.99
C ASP A 137 12.01 3.40 13.72
N PRO A 138 11.82 2.07 13.76
CA PRO A 138 10.72 1.46 14.49
C PRO A 138 10.63 1.89 15.97
N ARG A 139 11.77 2.21 16.60
CA ARG A 139 11.85 2.69 17.99
C ARG A 139 11.29 4.10 18.16
N ASP A 140 11.35 4.92 17.12
CA ASP A 140 10.86 6.31 17.12
C ASP A 140 9.37 6.42 16.77
N THR A 141 8.73 5.32 16.37
CA THR A 141 7.31 5.25 15.98
C THR A 141 6.41 6.04 16.93
N ARG A 142 6.56 5.84 18.26
CA ARG A 142 5.73 6.51 19.25
C ARG A 142 5.93 8.03 19.23
N ALA A 143 7.18 8.50 19.15
CA ALA A 143 7.50 9.92 19.16
C ALA A 143 6.99 10.60 17.89
N VAL A 144 7.23 9.99 16.72
CA VAL A 144 6.76 10.51 15.42
C VAL A 144 5.23 10.56 15.36
N LEU A 145 4.54 9.48 15.79
CA LEU A 145 3.08 9.45 15.78
C LEU A 145 2.47 10.44 16.79
N ALA A 146 3.10 10.63 17.95
CA ALA A 146 2.65 11.62 18.93
C ALA A 146 2.73 13.03 18.35
N GLU A 147 3.82 13.37 17.67
CA GLU A 147 3.99 14.66 17.00
C GLU A 147 2.97 14.85 15.87
N ALA A 148 2.84 13.86 14.99
CA ALA A 148 1.88 13.89 13.89
C ALA A 148 0.42 14.06 14.38
N LEU A 149 0.06 13.40 15.48
CA LEU A 149 -1.23 13.57 16.13
C LEU A 149 -1.39 14.95 16.76
N HIS A 150 -0.33 15.48 17.38
CA HIS A 150 -0.34 16.83 17.94
C HIS A 150 -0.61 17.87 16.86
N ILE A 151 0.11 17.79 15.73
CA ILE A 151 -0.10 18.66 14.55
C ILE A 151 -1.55 18.56 14.05
N CYS A 152 -2.10 17.34 13.94
CA CYS A 152 -3.50 17.15 13.51
C CYS A 152 -4.50 17.80 14.47
N LEU A 153 -4.28 17.68 15.78
CA LEU A 153 -5.14 18.27 16.80
C LEU A 153 -5.04 19.79 16.82
N GLU A 154 -3.84 20.34 16.65
CA GLU A 154 -3.65 21.78 16.58
C GLU A 154 -4.36 22.37 15.35
N ALA A 155 -4.20 21.73 14.18
CA ALA A 155 -4.86 22.15 12.95
C ALA A 155 -6.40 22.17 13.08
N GLN A 156 -6.99 21.23 13.82
CA GLN A 156 -8.43 21.19 14.06
C GLN A 156 -8.94 22.29 14.99
N LYS A 157 -8.10 22.74 15.93
CA LYS A 157 -8.46 23.77 16.92
C LYS A 157 -8.18 25.20 16.44
N ARG A 158 -7.31 25.34 15.43
CA ARG A 158 -6.85 26.65 14.96
C ARG A 158 -7.95 27.38 14.20
N THR A 159 -8.37 28.53 14.72
CA THR A 159 -9.18 29.49 13.97
C THR A 159 -8.28 30.39 13.14
N THR A 160 -8.50 30.43 11.83
CA THR A 160 -7.78 31.32 10.90
C THR A 160 -8.64 32.53 10.55
N ASN A 161 -8.03 33.66 10.22
CA ASN A 161 -8.75 34.83 9.70
C ASN A 161 -9.02 34.64 8.21
N PRO A 162 -10.28 34.36 7.78
CA PRO A 162 -10.58 34.18 6.37
C PRO A 162 -10.50 35.53 5.65
N LEU A 163 -9.86 35.54 4.48
CA LEU A 163 -9.81 36.69 3.58
C LEU A 163 -10.54 36.34 2.28
N SER A 164 -11.24 37.30 1.69
CA SER A 164 -11.93 37.11 0.41
C SER A 164 -10.96 37.00 -0.76
N PHE A 165 -9.78 37.61 -0.64
CA PHE A 165 -8.71 37.61 -1.64
C PHE A 165 -7.36 37.43 -0.95
N SER A 166 -6.34 36.98 -1.69
CA SER A 166 -4.97 36.89 -1.18
C SER A 166 -4.44 38.26 -0.77
N VAL A 167 -3.48 38.28 0.17
CA VAL A 167 -2.82 39.52 0.60
C VAL A 167 -2.18 40.21 -0.63
N PRO A 168 -2.54 41.46 -0.94
CA PRO A 168 -1.98 42.16 -2.10
C PRO A 168 -0.47 42.37 -1.91
N HIS A 169 0.30 42.15 -2.98
CA HIS A 169 1.70 42.55 -3.01
C HIS A 169 1.74 44.07 -3.29
N PRO A 170 2.33 44.88 -2.40
CA PRO A 170 2.44 46.34 -2.60
C PRO A 170 3.29 46.72 -3.81
#